data_AF-A0A871BJA9-F1
#
_entry.id   AF-A0A871BJA9-F1
#
_cell.length_a   1.000
_cell.length_b   1.000
_cell.length_c   1.000
_cell.angle_alpha   90.00
_cell.angle_beta   90.00
_cell.angle_gamma   90.00
#
_symmetry.space_group_name_H-M   'P 1'
#
loop_
_entity.id
_entity.type
_entity.pdbx_description
1 polymer ?
#
loop_
_entity_poly.entity_id
_entity_poly.type
_entity_poly.pdbx_seq_one_letter_code
_entity_poly.pdbx_strand_id
1 'polypeptide(L)'
;MQLTHLFKDDSAVSPVIGVILMVAITVILAAVIGTFVLGLGDQVGDTAPQASFSFDYDDATPELIITHESGDAIDPARLKVIGGGLDAAWPAADTGSDDNVNAGDSTTFVAGDGLSVSSGNTIRIVWTSESGSNSATLQSWTYNG
;
A
#
# COMPACT_ATOMS: atom_id res chain seq x y z
N MET A 1 -78.58 -2.21 -4.68
CA MET A 1 -77.26 -2.60 -5.22
C MET A 1 -76.31 -1.43 -4.93
N GLN A 2 -75.45 -1.34 -3.91
CA GLN A 2 -74.65 -2.29 -3.13
C GLN A 2 -73.78 -3.22 -3.98
N LEU A 3 -72.45 -3.09 -3.79
CA LEU A 3 -71.34 -4.04 -4.09
C LEU A 3 -70.30 -3.70 -5.18
N THR A 4 -69.83 -2.45 -5.30
CA THR A 4 -68.54 -2.20 -5.99
C THR A 4 -67.74 -1.04 -5.35
N HIS A 5 -67.39 -1.21 -4.09
CA HIS A 5 -66.35 -0.41 -3.41
C HIS A 5 -65.11 -1.28 -3.15
N LEU A 6 -64.85 -2.25 -4.04
CA LEU A 6 -63.92 -3.36 -3.81
C LEU A 6 -62.50 -3.15 -4.38
N PHE A 7 -62.20 -2.00 -4.98
CA PHE A 7 -60.86 -1.74 -5.54
C PHE A 7 -60.37 -0.31 -5.30
N LYS A 8 -60.58 0.18 -4.08
CA LYS A 8 -59.83 1.33 -3.59
C LYS A 8 -59.30 1.01 -2.20
N ASP A 9 -58.54 -0.08 -2.11
CA ASP A 9 -57.43 -0.19 -1.17
C ASP A 9 -56.34 0.80 -1.60
N ASP A 10 -56.72 2.07 -1.63
CA ASP A 10 -55.80 3.18 -1.48
C ASP A 10 -55.63 3.29 0.03
N SER A 11 -55.01 2.27 0.63
CA SER A 11 -54.42 2.38 1.96
C SER A 11 -53.29 3.39 1.81
N ALA A 12 -53.69 4.66 1.73
CA ALA A 12 -52.86 5.82 1.82
C ALA A 12 -52.10 5.66 3.12
N VAL A 13 -50.86 5.21 2.97
CA VAL A 13 -49.90 5.07 4.05
C VAL A 13 -49.98 6.37 4.84
N SER A 14 -50.25 6.29 6.15
CA SER A 14 -50.47 7.51 6.93
C SER A 14 -49.29 8.45 6.73
N PRO A 15 -49.49 9.79 6.69
CA PRO A 15 -48.41 10.74 6.43
C PRO A 15 -47.17 10.50 7.30
N VAL A 16 -47.38 9.98 8.51
CA VAL A 16 -46.31 9.64 9.46
C VAL A 16 -45.59 8.35 9.11
N ILE A 17 -46.31 7.29 8.70
CA ILE A 17 -45.69 6.01 8.33
C ILE A 17 -44.87 6.18 7.05
N GLY A 18 -45.34 6.98 6.09
CA GLY A 18 -44.58 7.32 4.88
C GLY A 18 -43.27 8.04 5.19
N VAL A 19 -43.30 9.00 6.11
CA VAL A 19 -42.10 9.73 6.54
C VAL A 19 -41.12 8.82 7.27
N ILE A 20 -41.59 7.99 8.21
CA ILE A 20 -40.71 7.06 8.94
C ILE A 20 -40.04 6.09 7.97
N LEU A 21 -40.79 5.55 7.01
CA LEU A 21 -40.27 4.59 6.04
C LEU A 21 -39.25 5.23 5.08
N MET A 22 -39.51 6.46 4.64
CA MET A 22 -38.59 7.24 3.82
C MET A 22 -37.28 7.52 4.57
N VAL A 23 -37.37 7.98 5.82
CA VAL A 23 -36.19 8.27 6.65
C VAL A 23 -35.41 6.99 6.97
N ALA A 24 -36.09 5.88 7.24
CA ALA A 24 -35.42 4.61 7.53
C ALA A 24 -34.56 4.13 6.34
N ILE A 25 -35.10 4.17 5.12
CA ILE A 25 -34.37 3.76 3.92
C ILE A 25 -33.19 4.69 3.66
N THR A 26 -33.37 6.01 3.77
CA THR A 26 -32.26 6.95 3.53
C THR A 26 -31.15 6.81 4.57
N VAL A 27 -31.47 6.52 5.83
CA VAL A 27 -30.47 6.25 6.87
C VAL A 27 -29.67 4.97 6.56
N ILE A 28 -30.35 3.90 6.13
CA ILE A 28 -29.67 2.65 5.74
C ILE A 28 -28.77 2.89 4.53
N LEU A 29 -29.28 3.54 3.48
CA LEU A 29 -28.49 3.82 2.27
C LEU A 29 -27.29 4.73 2.57
N ALA A 30 -27.48 5.76 3.39
CA ALA A 30 -26.41 6.65 3.81
C ALA A 30 -25.34 5.92 4.63
N ALA A 31 -25.73 5.04 5.55
CA ALA A 31 -24.80 4.23 6.32
C ALA A 31 -24.00 3.27 5.42
N VAL A 32 -24.67 2.57 4.51
CA VAL A 32 -24.03 1.64 3.58
C VAL A 32 -23.02 2.37 2.69
N ILE A 33 -23.44 3.44 2.01
CA ILE A 33 -22.55 4.24 1.15
C ILE A 33 -21.42 4.86 1.98
N GLY A 34 -21.70 5.34 3.19
CA GLY A 34 -20.69 5.87 4.11
C GLY A 34 -19.59 4.85 4.41
N THR A 35 -19.96 3.59 4.68
CA THR A 35 -18.97 2.52 4.89
C THR A 35 -18.21 2.16 3.61
N PHE A 36 -18.85 2.20 2.44
CA PHE A 36 -18.16 1.97 1.16
C PHE A 36 -17.15 3.07 0.84
N VAL A 37 -17.50 4.35 1.07
CA VAL A 37 -16.60 5.48 0.85
C VAL A 37 -15.43 5.44 1.82
N LEU A 38 -15.68 5.12 3.10
CA LEU A 38 -14.61 4.97 4.09
C LEU A 38 -13.69 3.79 3.76
N GLY A 39 -14.24 2.66 3.31
CA GLY A 39 -13.46 1.49 2.90
C GLY A 39 -12.64 1.69 1.62
N LEU A 40 -13.02 2.63 0.75
CA LEU A 40 -12.19 3.07 -0.38
C LEU A 40 -11.02 3.95 0.09
N GLY A 41 -11.18 4.68 1.19
CA GLY A 41 -10.10 5.46 1.80
C GLY A 41 -8.93 4.59 2.27
N ASP A 42 -9.23 3.44 2.90
CA ASP A 42 -8.21 2.47 3.33
C ASP A 42 -7.42 1.87 2.16
N GLN A 43 -8.01 1.75 0.95
CA GLN A 43 -7.28 1.26 -0.23
C GLN A 43 -6.30 2.29 -0.81
N VAL A 44 -6.52 3.59 -0.56
CA VAL A 44 -5.66 4.66 -1.05
C VAL A 44 -4.46 4.77 -0.11
N GLY A 45 -3.44 3.97 -0.37
CA GLY A 45 -2.19 3.93 0.40
C GLY A 45 -1.68 2.52 0.70
N ASP A 46 -2.55 1.52 0.57
CA ASP A 46 -2.21 0.10 0.75
C ASP A 46 -1.80 -0.61 -0.54
N THR A 47 -1.84 0.05 -1.71
CA THR A 47 -1.31 -0.53 -2.95
C THR A 47 0.18 -0.30 -3.06
N ALA A 48 0.96 -1.38 -3.20
CA ALA A 48 2.41 -1.29 -3.33
C ALA A 48 2.80 -0.58 -4.64
N PRO A 49 3.80 0.34 -4.59
CA PRO A 49 4.29 1.04 -5.78
C PRO A 49 4.91 0.05 -6.77
N GLN A 50 4.90 0.41 -8.05
CA GLN A 50 5.61 -0.34 -9.08
C GLN A 50 6.97 0.30 -9.30
N ALA A 51 8.02 -0.34 -8.77
CA ALA A 51 9.40 0.10 -8.91
C ALA A 51 10.32 -1.09 -9.22
N SER A 52 11.33 -0.85 -10.05
CA SER A 52 12.38 -1.80 -10.38
C SER A 52 13.68 -1.31 -9.79
N PHE A 53 14.45 -2.21 -9.18
CA PHE A 53 15.74 -1.89 -8.62
C PHE A 53 16.84 -2.63 -9.38
N SER A 54 18.09 -2.31 -9.12
CA SER A 54 19.24 -3.12 -9.49
C SER A 54 20.10 -3.34 -8.25
N PHE A 55 20.83 -4.45 -8.22
CA PHE A 55 21.74 -4.81 -7.14
C PHE A 55 23.09 -5.09 -7.75
N ASP A 56 24.11 -4.36 -7.31
CA ASP A 56 25.50 -4.57 -7.67
C ASP A 56 26.30 -4.85 -6.40
N TYR A 57 27.00 -5.98 -6.35
CA TYR A 57 27.76 -6.41 -5.19
C TYR A 57 29.19 -6.69 -5.58
N ASP A 58 30.12 -6.03 -4.90
CA ASP A 58 31.56 -6.23 -5.09
C ASP A 58 32.12 -7.17 -3.99
N ASP A 59 32.68 -8.29 -4.41
CA ASP A 59 33.32 -9.28 -3.53
C ASP A 59 34.72 -8.85 -3.05
N ALA A 60 35.43 -8.04 -3.83
CA ALA A 60 36.76 -7.55 -3.49
C ALA A 60 36.69 -6.46 -2.42
N THR A 61 35.65 -5.62 -2.47
CA THR A 61 35.30 -4.65 -1.44
C THR A 61 33.85 -4.87 -1.03
N PRO A 62 33.55 -5.52 0.11
CA PRO A 62 32.21 -6.02 0.47
C PRO A 62 31.20 -4.89 0.62
N GLU A 63 30.65 -4.48 -0.52
CA GLU A 63 29.83 -3.32 -0.76
C GLU A 63 28.69 -3.73 -1.70
N LEU A 64 27.47 -3.42 -1.29
CA LEU A 64 26.26 -3.64 -2.06
C LEU A 64 25.67 -2.28 -2.43
N ILE A 65 25.62 -2.00 -3.71
CA ILE A 65 24.96 -0.83 -4.28
C ILE A 65 23.58 -1.26 -4.75
N ILE A 66 22.55 -0.55 -4.28
CA ILE A 66 21.17 -0.74 -4.70
C ILE A 66 20.72 0.54 -5.40
N THR A 67 20.30 0.42 -6.65
CA THR A 67 19.85 1.56 -7.45
C THR A 67 18.37 1.41 -7.79
N HIS A 68 17.61 2.49 -7.68
CA HIS A 68 16.25 2.54 -8.19
C HIS A 68 16.31 2.83 -9.70
N GLU A 69 15.96 1.85 -10.53
CA GLU A 69 16.14 1.95 -11.98
C GLU A 69 14.98 2.70 -12.66
N SER A 70 13.75 2.42 -12.22
CA SER A 70 12.54 2.97 -12.84
C SER A 70 11.31 2.70 -12.00
N GLY A 71 10.29 3.55 -12.12
CA GLY A 71 8.97 3.32 -11.55
C GLY A 71 8.48 4.50 -10.72
N ASP A 72 7.57 4.22 -9.80
CA ASP A 72 7.01 5.20 -8.88
C ASP A 72 8.06 5.66 -7.87
N ALA A 73 8.04 6.96 -7.52
CA ALA A 73 8.84 7.48 -6.42
C ALA A 73 8.34 6.92 -5.08
N ILE A 74 9.26 6.54 -4.19
CA ILE A 74 8.94 5.88 -2.93
C ILE A 74 9.51 6.67 -1.77
N ASP A 75 8.71 6.85 -0.71
CA ASP A 75 9.19 7.43 0.54
C ASP A 75 10.23 6.48 1.18
N PRO A 76 11.46 6.94 1.48
CA PRO A 76 12.50 6.12 2.10
C PRO A 76 12.06 5.46 3.42
N ALA A 77 11.17 6.11 4.19
CA ALA A 77 10.67 5.57 5.46
C ALA A 77 9.80 4.32 5.27
N ARG A 78 9.24 4.15 4.07
CA ARG A 78 8.41 2.99 3.69
C ARG A 78 9.22 1.88 3.04
N LEU A 79 10.52 2.07 2.84
CA LEU A 79 11.39 1.15 2.12
C LEU A 79 12.44 0.54 3.06
N LYS A 80 12.53 -0.78 3.09
CA LYS A 80 13.52 -1.51 3.86
C LYS A 80 14.30 -2.48 2.99
N VAL A 81 15.59 -2.61 3.27
CA VAL A 81 16.49 -3.60 2.67
C VAL A 81 16.73 -4.69 3.71
N ILE A 82 16.32 -5.90 3.38
CA ILE A 82 16.34 -7.05 4.28
C ILE A 82 17.06 -8.21 3.62
N GLY A 83 18.03 -8.80 4.33
CA GLY A 83 18.77 -9.97 3.88
C GLY A 83 20.28 -9.76 3.93
N GLY A 84 21.02 -10.86 3.94
CA GLY A 84 22.48 -10.82 4.12
C GLY A 84 22.89 -10.05 5.38
N GLY A 85 22.22 -10.28 6.52
CA GLY A 85 22.47 -9.57 7.77
C GLY A 85 21.83 -8.18 7.89
N LEU A 86 21.38 -7.58 6.79
CA LEU A 86 20.71 -6.28 6.81
C LEU A 86 19.24 -6.39 7.28
N ASP A 87 18.84 -5.41 8.09
CA ASP A 87 17.45 -5.01 8.34
C ASP A 87 17.43 -3.48 8.47
N ALA A 88 17.68 -2.79 7.35
CA ALA A 88 17.91 -1.35 7.31
C ALA A 88 16.81 -0.63 6.53
N ALA A 89 16.48 0.59 6.94
CA ALA A 89 15.66 1.49 6.11
C ALA A 89 16.52 2.09 4.98
N TRP A 90 15.89 2.55 3.89
CA TRP A 90 16.60 3.34 2.90
C TRP A 90 17.14 4.62 3.56
N PRO A 91 18.43 4.95 3.43
CA PRO A 91 18.99 6.14 4.06
C PRO A 91 18.35 7.41 3.48
N ALA A 92 17.86 8.29 4.36
CA ALA A 92 17.29 9.59 3.95
C ALA A 92 18.33 10.53 3.32
N ALA A 93 19.63 10.22 3.42
CA ALA A 93 20.69 10.95 2.72
C ALA A 93 20.81 10.56 1.24
N ASP A 94 20.25 9.42 0.85
CA ASP A 94 20.35 8.80 -0.47
C ASP A 94 19.05 8.97 -1.28
N THR A 95 18.36 10.09 -1.08
CA THR A 95 17.11 10.45 -1.77
C THR A 95 17.32 11.64 -2.70
N GLY A 96 16.43 11.79 -3.67
CA GLY A 96 16.35 12.96 -4.53
C GLY A 96 15.97 14.24 -3.76
N SER A 97 15.95 15.35 -4.49
CA SER A 97 15.64 16.70 -3.95
C SER A 97 14.23 16.87 -3.39
N ASP A 98 13.34 15.89 -3.60
CA ASP A 98 11.96 15.85 -3.12
C ASP A 98 11.78 14.89 -1.92
N ASP A 99 12.89 14.48 -1.29
CA ASP A 99 12.96 13.55 -0.16
C ASP A 99 12.41 12.14 -0.47
N ASN A 100 12.22 11.80 -1.76
CA ASN A 100 11.82 10.48 -2.21
C ASN A 100 12.97 9.72 -2.87
N VAL A 101 12.85 8.40 -2.90
CA VAL A 101 13.68 7.51 -3.71
C VAL A 101 13.14 7.50 -5.14
N ASN A 102 13.83 8.18 -6.05
CA ASN A 102 13.48 8.33 -7.45
C ASN A 102 14.34 7.46 -8.35
N ALA A 103 13.91 7.29 -9.59
CA ALA A 103 14.71 6.59 -10.59
C ALA A 103 16.07 7.32 -10.78
N GLY A 104 17.16 6.58 -10.64
CA GLY A 104 18.53 7.06 -10.63
C GLY A 104 19.15 7.22 -9.23
N ASP A 105 18.35 7.22 -8.18
CA ASP A 105 18.87 7.28 -6.80
C ASP A 105 19.45 5.91 -6.41
N SER A 106 20.53 5.93 -5.63
CA SER A 106 21.22 4.72 -5.20
C SER A 106 21.66 4.85 -3.75
N THR A 107 21.67 3.72 -3.05
CA THR A 107 22.22 3.61 -1.70
C THR A 107 23.26 2.50 -1.66
N THR A 108 24.21 2.65 -0.75
CA THR A 108 25.33 1.74 -0.61
C THR A 108 25.37 1.20 0.81
N PHE A 109 25.36 -0.13 0.93
CA PHE A 109 25.57 -0.82 2.21
C PHE A 109 26.94 -1.49 2.20
N VAL A 110 27.71 -1.32 3.26
CA VAL A 110 29.02 -1.97 3.42
C VAL A 110 28.99 -2.95 4.59
N ALA A 111 30.01 -3.79 4.69
CA ALA A 111 30.14 -4.73 5.81
C ALA A 111 30.06 -4.06 7.20
N GLY A 112 30.48 -2.80 7.32
CA GLY A 112 30.35 -1.99 8.54
C GLY A 112 28.90 -1.72 8.98
N ASP A 113 27.95 -1.76 8.05
CA ASP A 113 26.51 -1.54 8.30
C ASP A 113 25.78 -2.83 8.69
N GLY A 114 26.52 -3.93 8.88
CA GLY A 114 25.98 -5.26 9.16
C GLY A 114 25.73 -6.10 7.90
N LEU A 115 26.18 -5.64 6.72
CA LEU A 115 26.14 -6.42 5.50
C LEU A 115 27.04 -7.66 5.61
N SER A 116 26.43 -8.82 5.40
CA SER A 116 27.07 -10.14 5.36
C SER A 116 26.45 -10.95 4.22
N VAL A 117 27.06 -10.87 3.05
CA VAL A 117 26.64 -11.61 1.86
C VAL A 117 27.49 -12.86 1.74
N SER A 118 26.83 -14.01 1.56
CA SER A 118 27.45 -15.28 1.23
C SER A 118 26.63 -15.97 0.15
N SER A 119 27.24 -16.91 -0.59
CA SER A 119 26.53 -17.65 -1.65
C SER A 119 25.24 -18.26 -1.10
N GLY A 120 24.13 -18.05 -1.82
CA GLY A 120 22.79 -18.44 -1.43
C GLY A 120 22.02 -17.39 -0.61
N ASN A 121 22.64 -16.29 -0.20
CA ASN A 121 21.94 -15.22 0.52
C ASN A 121 21.05 -14.43 -0.44
N THR A 122 19.80 -14.25 -0.04
CA THR A 122 18.83 -13.40 -0.76
C THR A 122 18.66 -12.07 -0.03
N ILE A 123 18.83 -10.98 -0.75
CA ILE A 123 18.54 -9.61 -0.31
C ILE A 123 17.25 -9.17 -0.99
N ARG A 124 16.40 -8.47 -0.24
CA ARG A 124 15.06 -8.08 -0.65
C ARG A 124 14.82 -6.62 -0.32
N ILE A 125 14.14 -5.94 -1.22
CA ILE A 125 13.60 -4.61 -1.00
C ILE A 125 12.14 -4.77 -0.66
N VAL A 126 11.78 -4.38 0.56
CA VAL A 126 10.45 -4.52 1.12
C VAL A 126 9.84 -3.15 1.32
N TRP A 127 8.68 -2.94 0.71
CA TRP A 127 7.84 -1.78 0.94
C TRP A 127 6.79 -2.11 2.00
N THR A 128 6.49 -1.13 2.85
CA THR A 128 5.39 -1.20 3.83
C THR A 128 4.46 -0.02 3.64
N SER A 129 3.15 -0.26 3.68
CA SER A 129 2.15 0.81 3.57
C SER A 129 2.23 1.76 4.76
N GLU A 130 1.71 2.98 4.60
CA GLU A 130 1.74 3.99 5.66
C GLU A 130 0.97 3.54 6.91
N SER A 131 -0.10 2.76 6.72
CA SER A 131 -0.88 2.17 7.81
C SER A 131 -0.16 1.00 8.50
N GLY A 132 0.91 0.46 7.89
CA GLY A 132 1.56 -0.78 8.30
C GLY A 132 0.74 -2.04 8.02
N SER A 133 -0.45 -1.91 7.43
CA SER A 133 -1.39 -3.02 7.23
C SER A 133 -1.03 -3.89 6.03
N ASN A 134 -0.26 -3.35 5.07
CA ASN A 134 0.23 -4.09 3.92
C ASN A 134 1.74 -3.98 3.77
N SER A 135 2.36 -5.05 3.26
CA SER A 135 3.77 -5.03 2.87
C SER A 135 3.97 -5.89 1.62
N ALA A 136 4.93 -5.50 0.80
CA ALA A 136 5.26 -6.19 -0.43
C ALA A 136 6.77 -6.23 -0.63
N THR A 137 7.29 -7.36 -1.11
CA THR A 137 8.65 -7.40 -1.64
C THR A 137 8.61 -6.85 -3.05
N LEU A 138 9.26 -5.71 -3.28
CA LEU A 138 9.32 -5.07 -4.59
C LEU A 138 10.33 -5.78 -5.49
N GLN A 139 11.48 -6.15 -4.93
CA GLN A 139 12.49 -6.89 -5.65
C GLN A 139 13.32 -7.78 -4.71
N SER A 140 13.82 -8.88 -5.25
CA SER A 140 14.77 -9.76 -4.56
C SER A 140 15.94 -10.11 -5.45
N TRP A 141 17.13 -10.15 -4.89
CA TRP A 141 18.35 -10.60 -5.54
C TRP A 141 19.03 -11.67 -4.68
N THR A 142 19.51 -12.73 -5.31
CA THR A 142 20.25 -13.80 -4.61
C THR A 142 21.67 -13.82 -5.12
N TYR A 143 22.61 -13.71 -4.19
CA TYR A 143 24.03 -13.80 -4.50
C TYR A 143 24.42 -15.27 -4.69
N ASN A 144 25.12 -15.59 -5.78
CA ASN A 144 25.44 -16.97 -6.15
C ASN A 144 26.91 -17.35 -6.00
N GLY A 145 27.81 -16.41 -5.65
CA GLY A 145 29.25 -16.68 -5.61
C GLY A 145 29.94 -16.51 -6.96
#